data_AF-A0A5C7AV81-F1
#
_entry.id   AF-A0A5C7AV81-F1
#
_cell.length_a   1.000
_cell.length_b   1.000
_cell.length_c   1.000
_cell.angle_alpha   90.00
_cell.angle_beta   90.00
_cell.angle_gamma   90.00
#
_symmetry.space_group_name_H-M   'P 1'
#
loop_
_entity.id
_entity.type
_entity.pdbx_description
1 polymer ?
#
loop_
_entity_poly.entity_id
_entity_poly.type
_entity_poly.pdbx_seq_one_letter_code
_entity_poly.pdbx_strand_id
1 'polypeptide(L)'
;MKKSLHKLLLFTFIIALVPLSYCQTKKSDLKILYVGTNPYKPLTDREKRLSSNIERKVALRKTRANDFKNLITQYFKFVTVVYADDFKEEMASDYDVTIIDNYLKPYAGGYEKDENGKVIGYSTRKFLTENYNAATIMIGEPSAFIGEGRDLKIDHLCLCLDAHAHGMKLEHPIFNSPHKVNITYETKETPANYKARYGGRDLDKTIQMWRIQTEGYAEGKGMPIGLVSTGYAFDNGIDAEWISGGYNSKGVEATAIGRHANFLHWGFAAAPEYLTESAKLAFINAIHYIAKYKGTKQITRKIKRMPLRQYLRESQWTVSDEGSAAWLHYINKDTLKMRLAKEKIQAKKAAGKELSELEKMQLNMPIRKETRIWTIRHEPKHLKEKFGENWAMYEDYYKENMDYFYPIPDERYTYWSAVDEDAKALGIANNNIKILETAITMLAKKDRTEMAKRILKRYTNETFSTAKEWQKWFNSNKKKLYFSEGDGFKYIVIP
;
A
#
# COMPACT_ATOMS: atom_id res chain seq x y z
N MET A 1 31.66 -63.30 34.54
CA MET A 1 32.43 -62.28 33.78
C MET A 1 32.36 -62.59 32.29
N LYS A 2 31.89 -61.62 31.49
CA LYS A 2 32.13 -61.37 30.05
C LYS A 2 31.96 -62.51 29.01
N LYS A 3 30.94 -62.30 28.13
CA LYS A 3 30.93 -62.31 26.64
C LYS A 3 31.42 -63.60 25.92
N SER A 4 30.86 -64.14 24.84
CA SER A 4 30.13 -63.55 23.70
C SER A 4 29.56 -64.63 22.75
N LEU A 5 28.55 -64.24 21.95
CA LEU A 5 28.26 -64.60 20.56
C LEU A 5 27.73 -66.00 20.13
N HIS A 6 26.66 -65.92 19.33
CA HIS A 6 26.16 -66.77 18.23
C HIS A 6 24.74 -67.33 18.41
N LYS A 7 23.74 -66.52 18.02
CA LYS A 7 22.57 -67.03 17.28
C LYS A 7 22.22 -66.05 16.17
N LEU A 8 22.34 -66.53 14.95
CA LEU A 8 21.97 -65.88 13.69
C LEU A 8 20.67 -66.53 13.18
N LEU A 9 19.91 -65.76 12.40
CA LEU A 9 18.81 -66.14 11.50
C LEU A 9 17.43 -66.38 12.12
N LEU A 10 16.60 -65.32 12.14
CA LEU A 10 15.51 -65.12 11.16
C LEU A 10 14.78 -63.82 11.51
N PHE A 11 14.89 -62.78 10.68
CA PHE A 11 13.81 -61.79 10.55
C PHE A 11 13.90 -61.17 9.16
N THR A 12 12.99 -61.61 8.31
CA THR A 12 12.70 -61.14 6.96
C THR A 12 12.37 -59.64 6.99
N PHE A 13 13.20 -58.84 6.33
CA PHE A 13 12.97 -57.42 6.14
C PHE A 13 11.92 -57.24 5.02
N ILE A 14 10.66 -57.04 5.40
CA ILE A 14 9.66 -56.48 4.48
C ILE A 14 9.91 -54.97 4.44
N ILE A 15 10.71 -54.54 3.46
CA ILE A 15 10.75 -53.13 3.07
C ILE A 15 9.40 -52.85 2.43
N ALA A 16 8.48 -52.25 3.20
CA ALA A 16 7.33 -51.58 2.64
C ALA A 16 7.85 -50.40 1.81
N LEU A 17 8.07 -50.63 0.52
CA LEU A 17 8.14 -49.60 -0.50
C LEU A 17 6.77 -48.90 -0.51
N VAL A 18 6.61 -47.90 0.35
CA VAL A 18 5.57 -46.90 0.17
C VAL A 18 5.94 -46.18 -1.13
N PRO A 19 5.14 -46.28 -2.21
CA PRO A 19 5.38 -45.42 -3.34
C PRO A 19 5.17 -43.99 -2.82
N LEU A 20 6.26 -43.22 -2.77
CA LEU A 20 6.18 -41.77 -2.81
C LEU A 20 5.51 -41.44 -4.15
N SER A 21 4.18 -41.47 -4.17
CA SER A 21 3.39 -40.84 -5.22
C SER A 21 3.72 -39.36 -5.16
N TYR A 22 4.78 -38.96 -5.87
CA TYR A 22 4.95 -37.61 -6.36
C TYR A 22 3.73 -37.35 -7.25
N CYS A 23 2.64 -36.87 -6.64
CA CYS A 23 1.49 -36.39 -7.38
C CYS A 23 2.01 -35.20 -8.19
N GLN A 24 2.27 -35.43 -9.48
CA GLN A 24 2.75 -34.40 -10.37
C GLN A 24 1.69 -33.30 -10.42
N THR A 25 2.00 -32.12 -9.87
CA THR A 25 1.05 -31.00 -9.84
C THR A 25 0.59 -30.73 -11.27
N LYS A 26 -0.71 -30.87 -11.54
CA LYS A 26 -1.28 -30.58 -12.85
C LYS A 26 -1.02 -29.11 -13.16
N LYS A 27 -0.15 -28.84 -14.14
CA LYS A 27 0.20 -27.48 -14.53
C LYS A 27 -0.96 -26.82 -15.28
N SER A 28 -1.21 -25.56 -14.95
CA SER A 28 -2.16 -24.69 -15.62
C SER A 28 -1.67 -24.29 -17.02
N ASP A 29 -2.62 -24.05 -17.92
CA ASP A 29 -2.39 -23.58 -19.29
C ASP A 29 -2.27 -22.06 -19.41
N LEU A 30 -2.42 -21.33 -18.30
CA LEU A 30 -2.22 -19.88 -18.28
C LEU A 30 -0.79 -19.53 -18.73
N LYS A 31 -0.68 -18.54 -19.63
CA LYS A 31 0.58 -17.98 -20.11
C LYS A 31 1.04 -16.86 -19.20
N ILE A 32 2.23 -17.01 -18.63
CA ILE A 32 2.77 -16.07 -17.65
C ILE A 32 3.97 -15.33 -18.24
N LEU A 33 3.91 -13.98 -18.22
CA LEU A 33 5.04 -13.11 -18.50
C LEU A 33 5.61 -12.58 -17.19
N TYR A 34 6.83 -12.97 -16.84
CA TYR A 34 7.54 -12.44 -15.69
C TYR A 34 8.55 -11.38 -16.12
N VAL A 35 8.41 -10.16 -15.59
CA VAL A 35 9.24 -8.98 -15.86
C VAL A 35 10.14 -8.74 -14.66
N GLY A 36 11.38 -9.22 -14.75
CA GLY A 36 12.34 -9.23 -13.65
C GLY A 36 13.47 -8.22 -13.78
N THR A 37 14.38 -8.27 -12.81
CA THR A 37 15.66 -7.55 -12.86
C THR A 37 16.66 -8.30 -13.74
N ASN A 38 17.40 -7.57 -14.59
CA ASN A 38 18.49 -8.14 -15.36
C ASN A 38 19.65 -8.56 -14.42
N PRO A 39 19.98 -9.86 -14.31
CA PRO A 39 20.98 -10.35 -13.35
C PRO A 39 22.41 -9.93 -13.71
N TYR A 40 22.65 -9.51 -14.95
CA TYR A 40 23.96 -9.13 -15.46
C TYR A 40 24.27 -7.63 -15.30
N LYS A 41 23.27 -6.81 -14.93
CA LYS A 41 23.48 -5.37 -14.73
C LYS A 41 23.99 -5.04 -13.32
N PRO A 42 24.92 -4.07 -13.19
CA PRO A 42 25.40 -3.61 -11.89
C PRO A 42 24.28 -2.90 -11.10
N LEU A 43 24.41 -2.87 -9.76
CA LEU A 43 23.48 -2.13 -8.91
C LEU A 43 23.45 -0.65 -9.31
N THR A 44 22.27 -0.05 -9.36
CA THR A 44 22.12 1.40 -9.53
C THR A 44 22.59 2.13 -8.26
N ASP A 45 22.93 3.41 -8.37
CA ASP A 45 23.35 4.19 -7.20
C ASP A 45 22.23 4.33 -6.15
N ARG A 46 20.97 4.35 -6.60
CA ARG A 46 19.82 4.28 -5.70
C ARG A 46 19.85 2.99 -4.89
N GLU A 47 20.07 1.85 -5.52
CA GLU A 47 20.08 0.56 -4.83
C GLU A 47 21.28 0.41 -3.91
N LYS A 48 22.46 0.91 -4.31
CA LYS A 48 23.63 0.95 -3.42
C LYS A 48 23.33 1.78 -2.17
N ARG A 49 22.73 2.96 -2.33
CA ARG A 49 22.37 3.86 -1.22
C ARG A 49 21.32 3.27 -0.29
N LEU A 50 20.37 2.51 -0.83
CA LEU A 50 19.26 1.94 -0.05
C LEU A 50 19.57 0.57 0.55
N SER A 51 20.69 -0.07 0.17
CA SER A 51 21.03 -1.40 0.67
C SER A 51 21.91 -1.32 1.91
N SER A 52 21.50 -2.01 2.98
CA SER A 52 22.34 -2.20 4.17
C SER A 52 23.37 -3.33 4.00
N ASN A 53 23.27 -4.15 2.95
CA ASN A 53 24.22 -5.21 2.61
C ASN A 53 24.33 -5.35 1.08
N ILE A 54 25.42 -4.85 0.52
CA ILE A 54 25.65 -4.83 -0.93
C ILE A 54 25.86 -6.24 -1.49
N GLU A 55 26.63 -7.08 -0.81
CA GLU A 55 26.93 -8.45 -1.26
C GLU A 55 25.66 -9.28 -1.36
N ARG A 56 24.81 -9.26 -0.33
CA ARG A 56 23.51 -9.94 -0.36
C ARG A 56 22.61 -9.39 -1.46
N LYS A 57 22.57 -8.07 -1.65
CA LYS A 57 21.77 -7.44 -2.72
C LYS A 57 22.24 -7.89 -4.11
N VAL A 58 23.55 -8.00 -4.33
CA VAL A 58 24.13 -8.53 -5.57
C VAL A 58 23.79 -10.01 -5.74
N ALA A 59 23.90 -10.83 -4.69
CA ALA A 59 23.55 -12.24 -4.73
C ALA A 59 22.06 -12.44 -5.10
N LEU A 60 21.16 -11.77 -4.40
CA LEU A 60 19.72 -11.78 -4.68
C LEU A 60 19.41 -11.36 -6.11
N ARG A 61 20.07 -10.33 -6.64
CA ARG A 61 19.86 -9.90 -8.03
C ARG A 61 20.17 -11.01 -9.03
N LYS A 62 21.25 -11.77 -8.79
CA LYS A 62 21.69 -12.83 -9.71
C LYS A 62 20.68 -13.98 -9.80
N THR A 63 19.98 -14.29 -8.71
CA THR A 63 19.09 -15.47 -8.64
C THR A 63 17.61 -15.13 -8.79
N ARG A 64 17.15 -13.96 -8.29
CA ARG A 64 15.72 -13.63 -8.12
C ARG A 64 14.84 -13.94 -9.34
N ALA A 65 15.25 -13.54 -10.54
CA ALA A 65 14.46 -13.78 -11.74
C ALA A 65 14.32 -15.28 -12.05
N ASN A 66 15.40 -16.04 -11.87
CA ASN A 66 15.40 -17.50 -12.03
C ASN A 66 14.63 -18.18 -10.89
N ASP A 67 14.69 -17.68 -9.65
CA ASP A 67 13.95 -18.23 -8.52
C ASP A 67 12.44 -18.13 -8.77
N PHE A 68 11.96 -16.98 -9.25
CA PHE A 68 10.55 -16.81 -9.64
C PHE A 68 10.19 -17.69 -10.83
N LYS A 69 11.02 -17.74 -11.88
CA LYS A 69 10.81 -18.65 -13.01
C LYS A 69 10.64 -20.09 -12.53
N ASN A 70 11.55 -20.56 -11.68
CA ASN A 70 11.55 -21.92 -11.16
C ASN A 70 10.29 -22.21 -10.33
N LEU A 71 9.88 -21.29 -9.46
CA LEU A 71 8.64 -21.42 -8.70
C LEU A 71 7.43 -21.51 -9.65
N ILE A 72 7.29 -20.56 -10.59
CA ILE A 72 6.12 -20.46 -11.45
C ILE A 72 6.04 -21.67 -12.41
N THR A 73 7.15 -22.11 -12.98
CA THR A 73 7.19 -23.27 -13.90
C THR A 73 6.79 -24.59 -13.23
N GLN A 74 6.77 -24.69 -11.89
CA GLN A 74 6.20 -25.85 -11.21
C GLN A 74 4.67 -25.95 -11.41
N TYR A 75 3.98 -24.83 -11.60
CA TYR A 75 2.52 -24.73 -11.63
C TYR A 75 1.95 -24.32 -12.99
N PHE A 76 2.75 -23.75 -13.88
CA PHE A 76 2.31 -23.25 -15.19
C PHE A 76 3.15 -23.83 -16.33
N LYS A 77 2.52 -24.16 -17.46
CA LYS A 77 3.22 -24.73 -18.63
C LYS A 77 4.02 -23.68 -19.40
N PHE A 78 3.49 -22.46 -19.51
CA PHE A 78 4.05 -21.41 -20.35
C PHE A 78 4.51 -20.23 -19.49
N VAL A 79 5.84 -20.11 -19.33
CA VAL A 79 6.47 -19.04 -18.54
C VAL A 79 7.57 -18.39 -19.36
N THR A 80 7.39 -17.12 -19.68
CA THR A 80 8.42 -16.30 -20.34
C THR A 80 9.00 -15.32 -19.33
N VAL A 81 10.33 -15.18 -19.34
CA VAL A 81 11.04 -14.18 -18.54
C VAL A 81 11.59 -13.12 -19.47
N VAL A 82 11.31 -11.86 -19.14
CA VAL A 82 11.93 -10.68 -19.76
C VAL A 82 12.46 -9.77 -18.67
N TYR A 83 13.36 -8.86 -19.04
CA TYR A 83 13.89 -7.89 -18.09
C TYR A 83 13.19 -6.54 -18.26
N ALA A 84 13.05 -5.79 -17.17
CA ALA A 84 12.33 -4.52 -17.17
C ALA A 84 12.90 -3.47 -18.16
N ASP A 85 14.18 -3.58 -18.53
CA ASP A 85 14.80 -2.73 -19.55
C ASP A 85 14.29 -3.01 -20.97
N ASP A 86 13.89 -4.25 -21.23
CA ASP A 86 13.47 -4.75 -22.54
C ASP A 86 11.94 -4.91 -22.63
N PHE A 87 11.24 -4.75 -21.51
CA PHE A 87 9.79 -4.87 -21.44
C PHE A 87 9.12 -3.73 -22.20
N LYS A 88 8.15 -4.11 -23.04
CA LYS A 88 7.21 -3.21 -23.69
C LYS A 88 5.80 -3.66 -23.37
N GLU A 89 4.90 -2.71 -23.19
CA GLU A 89 3.53 -2.98 -22.77
C GLU A 89 2.79 -3.94 -23.71
N GLU A 90 3.07 -3.86 -25.02
CA GLU A 90 2.43 -4.71 -26.04
C GLU A 90 2.74 -6.20 -25.83
N MET A 91 3.91 -6.51 -25.27
CA MET A 91 4.32 -7.89 -24.98
C MET A 91 3.34 -8.58 -24.02
N ALA A 92 2.69 -7.81 -23.13
CA ALA A 92 1.76 -8.37 -22.15
C ALA A 92 0.47 -8.92 -22.79
N SER A 93 0.14 -8.50 -24.02
CA SER A 93 -1.09 -8.91 -24.72
C SER A 93 -1.14 -10.42 -25.00
N ASP A 94 0.01 -11.02 -25.27
CA ASP A 94 0.17 -12.44 -25.62
C ASP A 94 0.07 -13.39 -24.41
N TYR A 95 -0.02 -12.83 -23.21
CA TYR A 95 -0.01 -13.56 -21.93
C TYR A 95 -1.28 -13.33 -21.14
N ASP A 96 -1.66 -14.30 -20.32
CA ASP A 96 -2.84 -14.19 -19.46
C ASP A 96 -2.55 -13.36 -18.22
N VAL A 97 -1.32 -13.46 -17.69
CA VAL A 97 -0.87 -12.69 -16.52
C VAL A 97 0.54 -12.16 -16.74
N THR A 98 0.75 -10.87 -16.42
CA THR A 98 2.07 -10.25 -16.31
C THR A 98 2.45 -10.07 -14.84
N ILE A 99 3.66 -10.46 -14.46
CA ILE A 99 4.20 -10.24 -13.11
C ILE A 99 5.34 -9.24 -13.22
N ILE A 100 5.21 -8.08 -12.59
CA ILE A 100 6.21 -7.02 -12.60
C ILE A 100 6.93 -6.99 -11.25
N ASP A 101 8.21 -7.36 -11.26
CA ASP A 101 9.08 -7.49 -10.08
C ASP A 101 10.27 -6.51 -10.12
N ASN A 102 10.19 -5.48 -10.96
CA ASN A 102 11.22 -4.46 -11.06
C ASN A 102 10.67 -3.13 -11.61
N TYR A 103 11.46 -2.08 -11.49
CA TYR A 103 11.17 -0.76 -12.03
C TYR A 103 11.12 -0.77 -13.56
N LEU A 104 9.98 -0.34 -14.12
CA LEU A 104 9.87 -0.07 -15.54
C LEU A 104 10.47 1.31 -15.89
N LYS A 105 10.81 1.50 -17.15
CA LYS A 105 11.16 2.82 -17.68
C LYS A 105 9.89 3.66 -17.84
N PRO A 106 9.83 4.90 -17.29
CA PRO A 106 8.67 5.75 -17.51
C PRO A 106 8.63 6.23 -18.97
N TYR A 107 7.43 6.30 -19.56
CA TYR A 107 7.22 6.87 -20.89
C TYR A 107 6.88 8.37 -20.83
N ALA A 108 6.41 8.86 -19.68
CA ALA A 108 6.10 10.27 -19.45
C ALA A 108 6.32 10.68 -17.99
N GLY A 109 6.38 12.00 -17.75
CA GLY A 109 6.59 12.60 -16.43
C GLY A 109 8.03 12.48 -15.92
N GLY A 110 8.28 13.03 -14.73
CA GLY A 110 9.60 13.09 -14.11
C GLY A 110 9.97 14.51 -13.69
N TYR A 111 11.27 14.73 -13.48
CA TYR A 111 11.76 16.07 -13.13
C TYR A 111 11.78 16.94 -14.38
N GLU A 112 11.11 18.07 -14.30
CA GLU A 112 11.16 19.14 -15.28
C GLU A 112 12.38 20.00 -14.96
N LYS A 113 13.21 20.24 -15.97
CA LYS A 113 14.43 21.01 -15.85
C LYS A 113 14.36 22.23 -16.75
N ASP A 114 14.87 23.36 -16.26
CA ASP A 114 15.11 24.53 -17.10
C ASP A 114 16.28 24.30 -18.07
N GLU A 115 16.52 25.29 -18.92
CA GLU A 115 17.62 25.37 -19.88
C GLU A 115 19.02 25.23 -19.24
N ASN A 116 19.16 25.52 -17.94
CA ASN A 116 20.41 25.34 -17.19
C ASN A 116 20.49 23.99 -16.47
N GLY A 117 19.52 23.10 -16.69
CA GLY A 117 19.45 21.78 -16.07
C GLY A 117 18.98 21.78 -14.61
N LYS A 118 18.53 22.93 -14.07
CA LYS A 118 17.98 23.04 -12.72
C LYS A 118 16.57 22.48 -12.71
N VAL A 119 16.27 21.65 -11.71
CA VAL A 119 14.93 21.10 -11.51
C VAL A 119 13.98 22.24 -11.12
N ILE A 120 12.97 22.49 -11.96
CA ILE A 120 11.92 23.51 -11.77
C ILE A 120 10.57 22.90 -11.43
N GLY A 121 10.39 21.61 -11.66
CA GLY A 121 9.11 20.93 -11.43
C GLY A 121 9.25 19.42 -11.36
N TYR A 122 8.16 18.77 -11.01
CA TYR A 122 8.02 17.33 -11.08
C TYR A 122 6.59 16.95 -11.43
N SER A 123 6.42 16.23 -12.54
CA SER A 123 5.17 15.57 -12.90
C SER A 123 5.25 14.08 -12.58
N THR A 124 4.13 13.51 -12.12
CA THR A 124 4.05 12.08 -11.77
C THR A 124 4.45 11.23 -12.98
N ARG A 125 5.43 10.34 -12.77
CA ARG A 125 5.89 9.42 -13.80
C ARG A 125 4.79 8.43 -14.20
N LYS A 126 4.65 8.20 -15.49
CA LYS A 126 3.71 7.23 -16.08
C LYS A 126 4.51 6.08 -16.71
N PHE A 127 4.13 4.84 -16.41
CA PHE A 127 4.88 3.63 -16.79
C PHE A 127 4.10 2.69 -17.71
N LEU A 128 2.78 2.66 -17.58
CA LEU A 128 1.86 1.89 -18.42
C LEU A 128 0.72 2.82 -18.88
N THR A 129 0.32 2.71 -20.15
CA THR A 129 -0.68 3.59 -20.75
C THR A 129 -2.10 3.23 -20.36
N GLU A 130 -3.08 4.08 -20.68
CA GLU A 130 -4.52 3.79 -20.47
C GLU A 130 -5.03 2.60 -21.29
N ASN A 131 -4.26 2.17 -22.30
CA ASN A 131 -4.59 1.00 -23.10
C ASN A 131 -4.12 -0.32 -22.44
N TYR A 132 -3.28 -0.24 -21.40
CA TYR A 132 -2.77 -1.41 -20.71
C TYR A 132 -3.90 -2.15 -19.98
N ASN A 133 -4.21 -3.35 -20.43
CA ASN A 133 -5.35 -4.12 -19.93
C ASN A 133 -4.99 -5.57 -19.52
N ALA A 134 -3.70 -5.92 -19.47
CA ALA A 134 -3.28 -7.24 -19.01
C ALA A 134 -3.54 -7.41 -17.50
N ALA A 135 -3.88 -8.61 -17.06
CA ALA A 135 -3.94 -8.93 -15.64
C ALA A 135 -2.52 -8.92 -15.05
N THR A 136 -2.31 -8.18 -13.97
CA THR A 136 -0.96 -7.84 -13.51
C THR A 136 -0.77 -8.01 -12.02
N ILE A 137 0.28 -8.72 -11.61
CA ILE A 137 0.78 -8.72 -10.24
C ILE A 137 2.00 -7.80 -10.18
N MET A 138 2.01 -6.87 -9.24
CA MET A 138 3.15 -6.00 -8.94
C MET A 138 3.72 -6.39 -7.59
N ILE A 139 5.03 -6.67 -7.55
CA ILE A 139 5.72 -7.14 -6.34
C ILE A 139 6.44 -5.96 -5.69
N GLY A 140 6.17 -5.71 -4.41
CA GLY A 140 6.88 -4.73 -3.59
C GLY A 140 6.78 -3.30 -4.14
N GLU A 141 7.89 -2.56 -4.05
CA GLU A 141 7.95 -1.12 -4.34
C GLU A 141 7.52 -0.70 -5.76
N PRO A 142 7.86 -1.43 -6.85
CA PRO A 142 7.36 -1.13 -8.20
C PRO A 142 5.85 -0.87 -8.27
N SER A 143 5.06 -1.54 -7.42
CA SER A 143 3.62 -1.36 -7.32
C SER A 143 3.21 0.09 -7.08
N ALA A 144 3.94 0.81 -6.22
CA ALA A 144 3.61 2.20 -5.89
C ALA A 144 3.82 3.13 -7.09
N PHE A 145 4.89 2.92 -7.86
CA PHE A 145 5.23 3.80 -8.98
C PHE A 145 4.29 3.59 -10.16
N ILE A 146 3.98 2.33 -10.47
CA ILE A 146 2.97 2.00 -11.48
C ILE A 146 1.60 2.45 -11.00
N GLY A 147 1.28 2.19 -9.73
CA GLY A 147 0.05 2.59 -9.06
C GLY A 147 -0.24 4.09 -9.14
N GLU A 148 0.66 4.92 -8.66
CA GLU A 148 0.55 6.39 -8.78
C GLU A 148 0.53 6.84 -10.24
N GLY A 149 1.29 6.19 -11.12
CA GLY A 149 1.26 6.46 -12.56
C GLY A 149 -0.09 6.13 -13.20
N ARG A 150 -0.87 5.20 -12.66
CA ARG A 150 -2.19 4.80 -13.14
C ARG A 150 -3.33 5.40 -12.32
N ASP A 151 -3.02 6.27 -11.36
CA ASP A 151 -3.97 6.78 -10.36
C ASP A 151 -4.76 5.65 -9.66
N LEU A 152 -4.08 4.52 -9.42
CA LEU A 152 -4.64 3.39 -8.68
C LEU A 152 -4.69 3.71 -7.19
N LYS A 153 -5.53 3.01 -6.45
CA LYS A 153 -5.52 3.01 -4.97
C LYS A 153 -4.24 2.41 -4.36
N ILE A 154 -3.34 1.90 -5.20
CA ILE A 154 -2.03 1.37 -4.87
C ILE A 154 -1.00 2.51 -4.99
N ASP A 155 -0.38 2.90 -3.88
CA ASP A 155 0.47 4.09 -3.74
C ASP A 155 1.70 3.85 -2.86
N HIS A 156 2.61 4.83 -2.81
CA HIS A 156 3.81 4.76 -1.95
C HIS A 156 3.49 5.21 -0.52
N LEU A 157 2.65 4.45 0.22
CA LEU A 157 2.45 4.77 1.62
C LEU A 157 3.74 4.53 2.43
N CYS A 158 4.36 3.36 2.30
CA CYS A 158 5.68 3.11 2.87
C CYS A 158 6.40 1.84 2.44
N LEU A 159 7.71 1.96 2.23
CA LEU A 159 8.66 0.86 2.32
C LEU A 159 8.96 0.49 3.78
N CYS A 160 8.12 -0.35 4.40
CA CYS A 160 8.34 -0.84 5.76
C CYS A 160 7.60 -2.15 6.07
N LEU A 161 7.10 -2.84 5.04
CA LEU A 161 6.42 -4.11 5.24
C LEU A 161 7.44 -5.19 5.56
N ASP A 162 7.25 -5.86 6.68
CA ASP A 162 8.10 -6.95 7.15
C ASP A 162 7.52 -8.35 6.80
N ALA A 163 8.08 -9.42 7.35
CA ALA A 163 7.82 -10.81 6.98
C ALA A 163 6.42 -11.35 7.26
N HIS A 164 5.52 -10.57 7.87
CA HIS A 164 4.23 -11.09 8.35
C HIS A 164 3.03 -10.34 7.78
N ALA A 165 1.98 -11.07 7.44
CA ALA A 165 0.65 -10.55 7.13
C ALA A 165 -0.27 -10.61 8.36
N HIS A 166 -1.25 -9.72 8.43
CA HIS A 166 -2.33 -9.78 9.41
C HIS A 166 -3.65 -9.31 8.79
N GLY A 167 -4.76 -9.53 9.50
CA GLY A 167 -6.10 -9.09 9.04
C GLY A 167 -6.56 -9.74 7.74
N MET A 168 -6.02 -10.89 7.33
CA MET A 168 -6.33 -11.52 6.05
C MET A 168 -7.82 -11.89 5.92
N LYS A 169 -8.43 -11.61 4.77
CA LYS A 169 -9.73 -12.15 4.35
C LYS A 169 -9.58 -13.62 3.91
N LEU A 170 -9.61 -14.55 4.87
CA LEU A 170 -9.28 -15.97 4.65
C LEU A 170 -10.21 -16.71 3.69
N GLU A 171 -11.41 -16.20 3.47
CA GLU A 171 -12.38 -16.67 2.47
C GLU A 171 -11.97 -16.32 1.03
N HIS A 172 -11.05 -15.37 0.86
CA HIS A 172 -10.61 -14.92 -0.46
C HIS A 172 -9.96 -16.07 -1.27
N PRO A 173 -10.16 -16.14 -2.60
CA PRO A 173 -9.64 -17.23 -3.42
C PRO A 173 -8.13 -17.46 -3.31
N ILE A 174 -7.33 -16.41 -3.03
CA ILE A 174 -5.87 -16.57 -2.89
C ILE A 174 -5.47 -17.53 -1.77
N PHE A 175 -6.35 -17.76 -0.79
CA PHE A 175 -6.09 -18.70 0.31
C PHE A 175 -6.67 -20.09 0.08
N ASN A 176 -7.50 -20.27 -0.96
CA ASN A 176 -8.35 -21.45 -1.08
C ASN A 176 -8.29 -22.14 -2.45
N SER A 177 -7.91 -21.47 -3.53
CA SER A 177 -7.99 -22.03 -4.88
C SER A 177 -6.94 -21.47 -5.84
N PRO A 178 -6.33 -22.31 -6.71
CA PRO A 178 -6.54 -23.76 -6.83
C PRO A 178 -5.88 -24.59 -5.71
N HIS A 179 -4.98 -24.00 -4.92
CA HIS A 179 -4.31 -24.71 -3.83
C HIS A 179 -4.82 -24.23 -2.47
N LYS A 180 -5.14 -25.15 -1.56
CA LYS A 180 -5.46 -24.77 -0.18
C LYS A 180 -4.20 -24.24 0.50
N VAL A 181 -4.25 -23.01 1.03
CA VAL A 181 -3.16 -22.41 1.79
C VAL A 181 -3.35 -22.73 3.26
N ASN A 182 -2.40 -23.46 3.84
CA ASN A 182 -2.36 -23.72 5.27
C ASN A 182 -1.53 -22.63 5.95
N ILE A 183 -2.22 -21.74 6.67
CA ILE A 183 -1.59 -20.59 7.31
C ILE A 183 -1.01 -21.00 8.66
N THR A 184 0.29 -20.74 8.83
CA THR A 184 0.94 -20.83 10.14
C THR A 184 0.88 -19.47 10.81
N TYR A 185 0.23 -19.42 11.97
CA TYR A 185 0.12 -18.22 12.78
C TYR A 185 1.24 -18.11 13.79
N GLU A 186 1.75 -16.89 13.95
CA GLU A 186 2.61 -16.47 15.03
C GLU A 186 1.89 -15.39 15.84
N THR A 187 1.84 -15.56 17.16
CA THR A 187 1.41 -14.49 18.06
C THR A 187 2.55 -13.48 18.20
N LYS A 188 2.33 -12.24 17.76
CA LYS A 188 3.32 -11.15 17.85
C LYS A 188 2.78 -10.02 18.70
N GLU A 189 3.67 -9.25 19.30
CA GLU A 189 3.29 -7.95 19.86
C GLU A 189 2.72 -7.07 18.76
N THR A 190 1.59 -6.41 19.05
CA THR A 190 1.02 -5.41 18.17
C THR A 190 2.01 -4.25 18.04
N PRO A 191 2.39 -3.84 16.81
CA PRO A 191 3.28 -2.70 16.61
C PRO A 191 2.81 -1.47 17.40
N ALA A 192 3.69 -0.89 18.22
CA ALA A 192 3.30 0.18 19.15
C ALA A 192 2.67 1.40 18.46
N ASN A 193 3.09 1.67 17.21
CA ASN A 193 2.55 2.73 16.38
C ASN A 193 1.09 2.48 15.91
N TYR A 194 0.57 1.25 15.98
CA TYR A 194 -0.83 0.97 15.59
C TYR A 194 -1.81 1.53 16.60
N LYS A 195 -1.52 1.38 17.89
CA LYS A 195 -2.38 1.91 18.97
C LYS A 195 -2.38 3.44 19.06
N ALA A 196 -1.35 4.08 18.51
CA ALA A 196 -1.29 5.54 18.39
C ALA A 196 -2.19 6.09 17.27
N ARG A 197 -2.74 5.23 16.41
CA ARG A 197 -3.58 5.60 15.26
C ARG A 197 -5.04 5.28 15.54
N TYR A 198 -5.93 6.02 14.91
CA TYR A 198 -7.37 5.83 15.09
C TYR A 198 -7.78 4.40 14.75
N GLY A 199 -7.39 3.88 13.59
CA GLY A 199 -7.77 2.53 13.16
C GLY A 199 -7.24 1.37 14.01
N GLY A 200 -6.20 1.60 14.83
CA GLY A 200 -5.57 0.57 15.66
C GLY A 200 -5.72 0.78 17.17
N ARG A 201 -6.46 1.80 17.61
CA ARG A 201 -6.59 2.20 19.03
C ARG A 201 -7.13 1.08 19.94
N ASP A 202 -8.06 0.29 19.41
CA ASP A 202 -8.76 -0.77 20.14
C ASP A 202 -8.11 -2.16 19.98
N LEU A 203 -6.94 -2.25 19.33
CA LEU A 203 -6.25 -3.54 19.15
C LEU A 203 -5.76 -4.11 20.47
N ASP A 204 -5.67 -5.43 20.56
CA ASP A 204 -5.02 -6.11 21.67
C ASP A 204 -3.50 -5.84 21.71
N LYS A 205 -2.87 -6.20 22.83
CA LYS A 205 -1.40 -6.12 22.97
C LYS A 205 -0.67 -7.05 21.99
N THR A 206 -1.34 -8.11 21.56
CA THR A 206 -0.81 -9.09 20.61
C THR A 206 -1.79 -9.31 19.47
N ILE A 207 -1.28 -9.70 18.32
CA ILE A 207 -2.06 -10.00 17.13
C ILE A 207 -1.53 -11.29 16.48
N GLN A 208 -2.45 -12.11 15.96
CA GLN A 208 -2.09 -13.28 15.18
C GLN A 208 -1.64 -12.84 13.79
N MET A 209 -0.45 -13.26 13.40
CA MET A 209 0.12 -12.90 12.11
C MET A 209 0.55 -14.14 11.33
N TRP A 210 0.35 -14.12 10.01
CA TRP A 210 0.81 -15.16 9.11
C TRP A 210 2.24 -14.89 8.66
N ARG A 211 3.15 -15.86 8.86
CA ARG A 211 4.53 -15.79 8.38
C ARG A 211 4.61 -16.00 6.86
N ILE A 212 4.89 -14.92 6.13
CA ILE A 212 5.03 -14.93 4.66
C ILE A 212 6.46 -15.27 4.25
N GLN A 213 7.43 -14.60 4.87
CA GLN A 213 8.85 -14.69 4.50
C GLN A 213 9.60 -15.47 5.58
N THR A 214 10.60 -16.28 5.24
CA THR A 214 11.43 -17.00 6.22
C THR A 214 12.33 -16.07 7.02
N GLU A 215 12.64 -14.89 6.50
CA GLU A 215 13.41 -13.84 7.16
C GLU A 215 12.83 -12.46 6.82
N GLY A 216 12.63 -11.62 7.84
CA GLY A 216 12.20 -10.23 7.71
C GLY A 216 13.33 -9.24 7.52
N TYR A 217 13.02 -8.00 7.10
CA TYR A 217 14.06 -6.96 6.99
C TYR A 217 14.50 -6.42 8.36
N ALA A 218 13.66 -6.55 9.40
CA ALA A 218 14.05 -6.24 10.77
C ALA A 218 14.89 -7.34 11.42
N GLU A 219 14.76 -8.58 10.94
CA GLU A 219 15.52 -9.75 11.43
C GLU A 219 16.85 -9.89 10.67
N GLY A 220 16.84 -9.56 9.37
CA GLY A 220 17.87 -9.90 8.42
C GLY A 220 18.53 -8.73 7.71
N LYS A 221 19.85 -8.59 7.84
CA LYS A 221 20.59 -7.52 7.17
C LYS A 221 20.57 -7.73 5.65
N GLY A 222 20.05 -6.74 4.92
CA GLY A 222 20.00 -6.73 3.46
C GLY A 222 18.81 -7.43 2.82
N MET A 223 17.82 -7.89 3.61
CA MET A 223 16.58 -8.42 3.04
C MET A 223 15.78 -7.32 2.32
N PRO A 224 15.13 -7.63 1.18
CA PRO A 224 14.25 -6.69 0.52
C PRO A 224 13.13 -6.21 1.44
N ILE A 225 12.97 -4.89 1.57
CA ILE A 225 11.91 -4.27 2.35
C ILE A 225 10.64 -4.28 1.50
N GLY A 226 9.53 -4.78 2.05
CA GLY A 226 8.25 -4.77 1.36
C GLY A 226 7.59 -3.39 1.36
N LEU A 227 6.61 -3.23 0.47
CA LEU A 227 5.79 -2.03 0.36
C LEU A 227 4.43 -2.29 1.02
N VAL A 228 3.94 -1.34 1.82
CA VAL A 228 2.51 -1.18 2.08
C VAL A 228 1.98 0.03 1.33
N SER A 229 0.76 -0.09 0.84
CA SER A 229 -0.05 1.00 0.29
C SER A 229 -1.10 1.46 1.31
N THR A 230 -1.77 2.58 1.04
CA THR A 230 -2.91 3.05 1.84
C THR A 230 -3.95 1.94 2.07
N GLY A 231 -4.50 1.90 3.27
CA GLY A 231 -5.73 1.16 3.56
C GLY A 231 -6.99 2.00 3.36
N TYR A 232 -6.84 3.32 3.37
CA TYR A 232 -7.98 4.21 3.47
C TYR A 232 -8.78 4.26 2.18
N ALA A 233 -10.08 3.98 2.31
CA ALA A 233 -11.04 3.77 1.22
C ALA A 233 -10.49 2.86 0.11
N PHE A 234 -9.68 1.85 0.45
CA PHE A 234 -9.12 0.93 -0.54
C PHE A 234 -10.21 0.03 -1.11
N ASP A 235 -10.94 -0.67 -0.24
CA ASP A 235 -12.11 -1.44 -0.61
C ASP A 235 -13.26 -0.50 -0.98
N ASN A 236 -13.87 -0.71 -2.15
CA ASN A 236 -14.96 0.12 -2.64
C ASN A 236 -16.16 -0.68 -3.18
N GLY A 237 -16.09 -2.02 -3.17
CA GLY A 237 -17.13 -2.89 -3.73
C GLY A 237 -17.40 -2.73 -5.24
N ILE A 238 -16.55 -2.00 -5.97
CA ILE A 238 -16.70 -1.73 -7.41
C ILE A 238 -15.57 -2.43 -8.18
N ASP A 239 -14.35 -1.94 -8.03
CA ASP A 239 -13.19 -2.39 -8.79
C ASP A 239 -11.94 -2.56 -7.92
N ALA A 240 -12.01 -2.26 -6.63
CA ALA A 240 -10.92 -2.39 -5.69
C ALA A 240 -11.31 -3.23 -4.48
N GLU A 241 -10.39 -4.06 -4.01
CA GLU A 241 -10.59 -4.88 -2.83
C GLU A 241 -9.32 -4.95 -1.98
N TRP A 242 -9.49 -4.76 -0.69
CA TRP A 242 -8.44 -4.98 0.30
C TRP A 242 -8.45 -6.45 0.71
N ILE A 243 -7.28 -7.13 0.72
CA ILE A 243 -7.19 -8.57 1.01
C ILE A 243 -6.43 -8.83 2.32
N SER A 244 -5.33 -8.12 2.57
CA SER A 244 -4.60 -8.23 3.83
C SER A 244 -3.78 -6.99 4.17
N GLY A 245 -3.55 -6.82 5.47
CA GLY A 245 -2.51 -5.98 6.01
C GLY A 245 -1.22 -6.77 6.23
N GLY A 246 -0.25 -6.13 6.87
CA GLY A 246 0.97 -6.81 7.30
C GLY A 246 1.79 -5.97 8.28
N TYR A 247 2.81 -6.55 8.88
CA TYR A 247 3.62 -5.89 9.90
C TYR A 247 4.34 -4.67 9.31
N ASN A 248 3.97 -3.46 9.73
CA ASN A 248 4.43 -2.21 9.11
C ASN A 248 4.39 -1.00 10.08
N SER A 249 4.92 0.15 9.66
CA SER A 249 5.01 1.39 10.47
C SER A 249 3.83 2.38 10.32
N LYS A 250 2.83 2.06 9.50
CA LYS A 250 1.77 2.98 9.04
C LYS A 250 0.37 2.69 9.55
N GLY A 251 0.12 1.52 10.11
CA GLY A 251 -1.17 1.20 10.74
C GLY A 251 -1.67 -0.18 10.33
N VAL A 252 -2.71 -0.63 11.03
CA VAL A 252 -3.36 -1.92 10.78
C VAL A 252 -4.10 -1.96 9.44
N GLU A 253 -4.60 -0.83 8.96
CA GLU A 253 -5.35 -0.77 7.71
C GLU A 253 -4.44 -0.80 6.47
N ALA A 254 -3.15 -0.49 6.61
CA ALA A 254 -2.24 -0.39 5.47
C ALA A 254 -2.23 -1.70 4.64
N THR A 255 -2.38 -1.56 3.33
CA THR A 255 -2.58 -2.67 2.40
C THR A 255 -1.25 -3.34 2.09
N ALA A 256 -1.10 -4.61 2.45
CA ALA A 256 0.00 -5.47 2.02
C ALA A 256 -0.38 -6.31 0.80
N ILE A 257 -1.63 -6.75 0.72
CA ILE A 257 -2.19 -7.42 -0.46
C ILE A 257 -3.54 -6.79 -0.78
N GLY A 258 -3.72 -6.37 -2.03
CA GLY A 258 -4.97 -5.79 -2.51
C GLY A 258 -5.02 -5.72 -4.04
N ARG A 259 -6.22 -5.68 -4.62
CA ARG A 259 -6.41 -5.52 -6.06
C ARG A 259 -7.11 -4.21 -6.37
N HIS A 260 -6.74 -3.56 -7.46
CA HIS A 260 -7.51 -2.48 -8.09
C HIS A 260 -7.55 -2.71 -9.60
N ALA A 261 -8.74 -2.85 -10.17
CA ALA A 261 -8.97 -3.26 -11.55
C ALA A 261 -8.18 -4.54 -11.91
N ASN A 262 -7.45 -4.53 -13.02
CA ASN A 262 -6.57 -5.61 -13.47
C ASN A 262 -5.22 -5.69 -12.73
N PHE A 263 -5.00 -4.90 -11.67
CA PHE A 263 -3.73 -4.86 -10.93
C PHE A 263 -3.86 -5.42 -9.52
N LEU A 264 -3.00 -6.38 -9.17
CA LEU A 264 -2.83 -6.91 -7.81
C LEU A 264 -1.50 -6.42 -7.24
N HIS A 265 -1.58 -5.77 -6.09
CA HIS A 265 -0.43 -5.43 -5.27
C HIS A 265 -0.07 -6.62 -4.36
N TRP A 266 1.14 -7.15 -4.53
CA TRP A 266 1.77 -8.09 -3.61
C TRP A 266 2.93 -7.38 -2.90
N GLY A 267 2.68 -6.83 -1.72
CA GLY A 267 3.61 -5.94 -1.04
C GLY A 267 4.89 -6.60 -0.54
N PHE A 268 4.87 -7.91 -0.27
CA PHE A 268 6.02 -8.65 0.24
C PHE A 268 7.10 -8.80 -0.84
N ALA A 269 8.36 -8.53 -0.48
CA ALA A 269 9.45 -8.37 -1.45
C ALA A 269 10.47 -9.51 -1.48
N ALA A 270 10.32 -10.55 -0.64
CA ALA A 270 11.19 -11.72 -0.64
C ALA A 270 11.24 -12.40 -2.02
N ALA A 271 12.41 -12.98 -2.34
CA ALA A 271 12.52 -13.94 -3.43
C ALA A 271 11.90 -15.29 -3.00
N PRO A 272 11.50 -16.17 -3.94
CA PRO A 272 10.87 -17.44 -3.62
C PRO A 272 11.63 -18.31 -2.63
N GLU A 273 12.96 -18.29 -2.63
CA GLU A 273 13.78 -19.04 -1.66
C GLU A 273 13.51 -18.61 -0.20
N TYR A 274 13.07 -17.36 0.03
CA TYR A 274 12.71 -16.84 1.33
C TYR A 274 11.19 -16.76 1.55
N LEU A 275 10.35 -17.34 0.70
CA LEU A 275 8.92 -17.46 0.97
C LEU A 275 8.65 -18.77 1.71
N THR A 276 7.73 -18.74 2.68
CA THR A 276 7.20 -19.98 3.27
C THR A 276 6.39 -20.74 2.21
N GLU A 277 6.24 -22.06 2.37
CA GLU A 277 5.45 -22.86 1.40
C GLU A 277 4.01 -22.36 1.27
N SER A 278 3.39 -21.95 2.39
CA SER A 278 2.06 -21.33 2.37
C SER A 278 2.02 -20.04 1.55
N ALA A 279 3.06 -19.20 1.64
CA ALA A 279 3.15 -17.96 0.87
C ALA A 279 3.41 -18.21 -0.61
N LYS A 280 4.22 -19.22 -0.95
CA LYS A 280 4.40 -19.67 -2.34
C LYS A 280 3.06 -20.09 -2.95
N LEU A 281 2.29 -20.92 -2.25
CA LEU A 281 0.96 -21.35 -2.72
C LEU A 281 -0.01 -20.16 -2.86
N ALA A 282 -0.04 -19.25 -1.89
CA ALA A 282 -0.89 -18.05 -1.98
C ALA A 282 -0.49 -17.15 -3.16
N PHE A 283 0.79 -17.01 -3.46
CA PHE A 283 1.27 -16.27 -4.62
C PHE A 283 0.85 -16.96 -5.94
N ILE A 284 0.94 -18.29 -6.02
CA ILE A 284 0.46 -19.06 -7.17
C ILE A 284 -1.06 -18.92 -7.35
N ASN A 285 -1.81 -18.94 -6.24
CA ASN A 285 -3.25 -18.68 -6.29
C ASN A 285 -3.56 -17.24 -6.71
N ALA A 286 -2.73 -16.26 -6.33
CA ALA A 286 -2.86 -14.87 -6.78
C ALA A 286 -2.72 -14.74 -8.30
N ILE A 287 -1.86 -15.55 -8.94
CA ILE A 287 -1.74 -15.61 -10.41
C ILE A 287 -3.05 -16.10 -11.04
N HIS A 288 -3.61 -17.21 -10.56
CA HIS A 288 -4.91 -17.71 -11.03
C HIS A 288 -6.04 -16.71 -10.78
N TYR A 289 -6.01 -16.07 -9.61
CA TYR A 289 -6.98 -15.09 -9.20
C TYR A 289 -7.01 -13.87 -10.11
N ILE A 290 -5.85 -13.28 -10.41
CA ILE A 290 -5.79 -12.04 -11.19
C ILE A 290 -6.09 -12.30 -12.67
N ALA A 291 -5.81 -13.50 -13.19
CA ALA A 291 -6.01 -13.85 -14.60
C ALA A 291 -7.43 -13.55 -15.10
N LYS A 292 -8.46 -13.76 -14.26
CA LYS A 292 -9.86 -13.48 -14.60
C LYS A 292 -10.18 -11.99 -14.80
N TYR A 293 -9.27 -11.10 -14.39
CA TYR A 293 -9.40 -9.65 -14.53
C TYR A 293 -8.67 -9.11 -15.76
N LYS A 294 -8.11 -9.95 -16.64
CA LYS A 294 -7.57 -9.49 -17.93
C LYS A 294 -8.68 -8.75 -18.69
N GLY A 295 -8.40 -7.55 -19.17
CA GLY A 295 -9.36 -6.67 -19.84
C GLY A 295 -10.23 -5.82 -18.90
N THR A 296 -10.16 -6.01 -17.58
CA THR A 296 -10.96 -5.22 -16.63
C THR A 296 -10.47 -3.77 -16.61
N LYS A 297 -11.39 -2.84 -16.85
CA LYS A 297 -11.09 -1.40 -16.80
C LYS A 297 -11.11 -0.88 -15.38
N GLN A 298 -10.24 0.10 -15.12
CA GLN A 298 -10.30 0.91 -13.93
C GLN A 298 -11.51 1.86 -13.99
N ILE A 299 -12.35 1.80 -12.96
CA ILE A 299 -13.57 2.60 -12.81
C ILE A 299 -13.31 3.75 -11.84
N THR A 300 -12.67 3.46 -10.70
CA THR A 300 -12.33 4.47 -9.69
C THR A 300 -10.87 4.88 -9.76
N ARG A 301 -10.54 6.05 -9.21
CA ARG A 301 -9.16 6.50 -9.09
C ARG A 301 -8.84 6.90 -7.66
N LYS A 302 -7.55 6.96 -7.38
CA LYS A 302 -7.00 7.66 -6.22
C LYS A 302 -5.98 8.66 -6.72
N ILE A 303 -6.45 9.89 -6.92
CA ILE A 303 -5.58 11.00 -7.28
C ILE A 303 -4.54 11.15 -6.17
N LYS A 304 -3.27 11.26 -6.58
CA LYS A 304 -2.16 11.37 -5.65
C LYS A 304 -2.39 12.51 -4.67
N ARG A 305 -2.16 12.23 -3.37
CA ARG A 305 -2.32 13.18 -2.25
C ARG A 305 -3.74 13.61 -1.91
N MET A 306 -4.76 12.93 -2.44
CA MET A 306 -6.15 13.21 -2.08
C MET A 306 -6.41 13.00 -0.57
N PRO A 307 -6.85 14.02 0.19
CA PRO A 307 -7.16 13.90 1.61
C PRO A 307 -8.51 13.20 1.79
N LEU A 308 -8.48 11.87 1.88
CA LEU A 308 -9.64 11.05 2.20
C LEU A 308 -10.17 11.34 3.61
N ARG A 309 -11.47 11.13 3.83
CA ARG A 309 -12.13 11.38 5.13
C ARG A 309 -11.51 10.59 6.28
N GLN A 310 -11.00 9.39 6.00
CA GLN A 310 -10.27 8.62 7.00
C GLN A 310 -8.94 9.27 7.44
N TYR A 311 -8.24 10.01 6.57
CA TYR A 311 -7.10 10.82 7.02
C TYR A 311 -7.54 11.96 7.94
N LEU A 312 -8.70 12.57 7.67
CA LEU A 312 -9.27 13.61 8.53
C LEU A 312 -9.70 13.06 9.90
N ARG A 313 -10.20 11.82 9.93
CA ARG A 313 -10.46 11.08 11.18
C ARG A 313 -9.17 10.84 11.99
N GLU A 314 -8.07 10.50 11.32
CA GLU A 314 -6.76 10.39 11.99
C GLU A 314 -6.27 11.75 12.53
N SER A 315 -6.50 12.85 11.81
CA SER A 315 -6.20 14.20 12.30
C SER A 315 -7.05 14.54 13.53
N GLN A 316 -8.36 14.28 13.49
CA GLN A 316 -9.28 14.42 14.62
C GLN A 316 -8.78 13.62 15.84
N TRP A 317 -8.42 12.35 15.64
CA TRP A 317 -7.89 11.51 16.70
C TRP A 317 -6.59 12.08 17.27
N THR A 318 -5.67 12.52 16.42
CA THR A 318 -4.36 13.04 16.82
C THR A 318 -4.48 14.28 17.73
N VAL A 319 -5.51 15.11 17.53
CA VAL A 319 -5.74 16.30 18.38
C VAL A 319 -6.55 16.00 19.65
N SER A 320 -7.32 14.90 19.69
CA SER A 320 -8.07 14.48 20.88
C SER A 320 -7.15 14.23 22.08
N ASP A 321 -7.71 14.27 23.30
CA ASP A 321 -6.96 13.96 24.53
C ASP A 321 -6.35 12.55 24.47
N GLU A 322 -7.16 11.55 24.12
CA GLU A 322 -6.72 10.16 24.07
C GLU A 322 -5.68 9.92 22.97
N GLY A 323 -5.93 10.39 21.75
CA GLY A 323 -5.03 10.16 20.64
C GLY A 323 -3.71 10.93 20.76
N SER A 324 -3.74 12.16 21.28
CA SER A 324 -2.52 12.91 21.57
C SER A 324 -1.69 12.24 22.67
N ALA A 325 -2.32 11.70 23.71
CA ALA A 325 -1.64 10.94 24.76
C ALA A 325 -1.03 9.63 24.21
N ALA A 326 -1.78 8.88 23.40
CA ALA A 326 -1.30 7.66 22.76
C ALA A 326 -0.09 7.94 21.84
N TRP A 327 -0.16 9.01 21.05
CA TRP A 327 0.94 9.43 20.19
C TRP A 327 2.18 9.87 20.98
N LEU A 328 2.01 10.69 22.02
CA LEU A 328 3.10 11.11 22.91
C LEU A 328 3.74 9.92 23.62
N HIS A 329 2.94 8.95 24.09
CA HIS A 329 3.44 7.72 24.69
C HIS A 329 4.34 6.95 23.71
N TYR A 330 3.87 6.78 22.46
CA TYR A 330 4.63 6.14 21.40
C TYR A 330 5.97 6.85 21.12
N ILE A 331 5.96 8.17 20.90
CA ILE A 331 7.18 8.94 20.61
C ILE A 331 8.15 9.00 21.80
N ASN A 332 7.64 9.12 23.03
CA ASN A 332 8.50 9.16 24.22
C ASN A 332 9.25 7.83 24.41
N LYS A 333 8.61 6.70 24.07
CA LYS A 333 9.27 5.39 24.07
C LYS A 333 10.44 5.35 23.07
N ASP A 334 10.24 5.83 21.85
CA ASP A 334 11.30 5.89 20.83
C ASP A 334 12.40 6.91 21.20
N THR A 335 12.02 8.03 21.79
CA THR A 335 12.95 9.07 22.27
C THR A 335 13.83 8.53 23.42
N LEU A 336 13.26 7.75 24.34
CA LEU A 336 14.00 7.08 25.41
C LEU A 336 15.02 6.09 24.84
N LYS A 337 14.61 5.26 23.87
CA LYS A 337 15.54 4.34 23.18
C LYS A 337 16.69 5.08 22.51
N MET A 338 16.42 6.20 21.82
CA MET A 338 17.46 7.02 21.20
C MET A 338 18.43 7.61 22.23
N ARG A 339 17.93 8.05 23.39
CA ARG A 339 18.76 8.59 24.48
C ARG A 339 19.69 7.51 25.03
N LEU A 340 19.15 6.35 25.39
CA LEU A 340 19.94 5.22 25.88
C LEU A 340 20.97 4.73 24.85
N ALA A 341 20.61 4.73 23.56
CA ALA A 341 21.55 4.40 22.48
C ALA A 341 22.69 5.42 22.39
N LYS A 342 22.38 6.72 22.45
CA LYS A 342 23.40 7.78 22.47
C LYS A 342 24.32 7.68 23.68
N GLU A 343 23.79 7.43 24.87
CA GLU A 343 24.59 7.24 26.08
C GLU A 343 25.57 6.08 25.92
N LYS A 344 25.13 4.94 25.36
CA LYS A 344 26.01 3.80 25.04
C LYS A 344 27.11 4.18 24.05
N ILE A 345 26.79 4.93 23.00
CA ILE A 345 27.77 5.37 22.00
C ILE A 345 28.75 6.39 22.61
N GLN A 346 28.27 7.29 23.48
CA GLN A 346 29.10 8.23 24.22
C GLN A 346 30.05 7.50 25.17
N ALA A 347 29.58 6.49 25.90
CA ALA A 347 30.43 5.66 26.75
C ALA A 347 31.49 4.89 25.94
N LYS A 348 31.12 4.35 24.77
CA LYS A 348 32.06 3.72 23.83
C LYS A 348 33.14 4.71 23.36
N LYS A 349 32.74 5.94 23.00
CA LYS A 349 33.65 7.03 22.64
C LYS A 349 34.59 7.41 23.78
N ALA A 350 34.05 7.56 25.00
CA ALA A 350 34.81 7.90 26.20
C ALA A 350 35.83 6.81 26.58
N ALA A 351 35.52 5.55 26.29
CA ALA A 351 36.43 4.41 26.46
C ALA A 351 37.51 4.31 25.35
N GLY A 352 37.65 5.32 24.48
CA GLY A 352 38.64 5.34 23.40
C GLY A 352 38.38 4.36 22.25
N LYS A 353 37.20 3.74 22.19
CA LYS A 353 36.86 2.78 21.13
C LYS A 353 36.36 3.50 19.88
N GLU A 354 36.76 2.98 18.72
CA GLU A 354 36.36 3.54 17.43
C GLU A 354 34.85 3.41 17.21
N LEU A 355 34.23 4.51 16.77
CA LEU A 355 32.82 4.54 16.39
C LEU A 355 32.67 4.26 14.89
N SER A 356 31.71 3.41 14.55
CA SER A 356 31.24 3.28 13.17
C SER A 356 30.59 4.58 12.67
N GLU A 357 30.50 4.75 11.35
CA GLU A 357 29.82 5.90 10.74
C GLU A 357 28.36 6.03 11.18
N LEU A 358 27.66 4.90 11.34
CA LEU A 358 26.28 4.91 11.84
C LEU A 358 26.20 5.43 13.29
N GLU A 359 27.13 5.02 14.15
CA GLU A 359 27.19 5.49 15.54
C GLU A 359 27.52 6.99 15.60
N LYS A 360 28.42 7.48 14.75
CA LYS A 360 28.72 8.93 14.60
C LYS A 360 27.47 9.70 14.17
N MET A 361 26.74 9.21 13.16
CA MET A 361 25.47 9.80 12.72
C MET A 361 24.44 9.82 13.85
N GLN A 362 24.28 8.71 14.58
CA GLN A 362 23.34 8.62 15.71
C GLN A 362 23.67 9.60 16.83
N LEU A 363 24.95 9.81 17.15
CA LEU A 363 25.36 10.83 18.13
C LEU A 363 24.95 12.24 17.69
N ASN A 364 25.05 12.55 16.40
CA ASN A 364 24.74 13.88 15.85
C ASN A 364 23.24 14.12 15.64
N MET A 365 22.41 13.07 15.54
CA MET A 365 20.95 13.25 15.37
C MET A 365 20.31 13.92 16.60
N PRO A 366 19.49 14.97 16.45
CA PRO A 366 18.85 15.61 17.59
C PRO A 366 17.87 14.65 18.31
N ILE A 367 17.82 14.72 19.65
CA ILE A 367 16.80 14.02 20.43
C ILE A 367 15.49 14.81 20.28
N ARG A 368 14.42 14.13 19.87
CA ARG A 368 13.09 14.74 19.75
C ARG A 368 12.60 15.21 21.12
N LYS A 369 12.01 16.40 21.17
CA LYS A 369 11.35 16.98 22.36
C LYS A 369 9.93 17.37 22.00
N GLU A 370 9.20 16.43 21.41
CA GLU A 370 7.85 16.71 20.95
C GLU A 370 6.89 16.77 22.14
N THR A 371 6.10 17.84 22.21
CA THR A 371 5.02 18.04 23.18
C THR A 371 3.67 17.92 22.47
N ARG A 372 2.57 18.07 23.20
CA ARG A 372 1.23 18.07 22.61
C ARG A 372 1.09 19.09 21.48
N ILE A 373 1.79 20.23 21.53
CA ILE A 373 1.82 21.28 20.47
C ILE A 373 2.19 20.70 19.09
N TRP A 374 2.98 19.64 19.04
CA TRP A 374 3.34 18.99 17.78
C TRP A 374 2.13 18.44 17.01
N THR A 375 1.08 18.03 17.72
CA THR A 375 -0.15 17.46 17.13
C THR A 375 -0.88 18.46 16.24
N ILE A 376 -0.77 19.77 16.52
CA ILE A 376 -1.41 20.84 15.74
C ILE A 376 -0.46 21.50 14.72
N ARG A 377 0.77 21.00 14.52
CA ARG A 377 1.76 21.68 13.65
C ARG A 377 1.30 21.86 12.21
N HIS A 378 0.54 20.90 11.69
CA HIS A 378 0.01 20.89 10.33
C HIS A 378 -1.37 21.53 10.23
N GLU A 379 -1.95 21.98 11.34
CA GLU A 379 -3.23 22.67 11.30
C GLU A 379 -3.09 23.99 10.54
N PRO A 380 -4.12 24.37 9.75
CA PRO A 380 -4.14 25.64 9.05
C PRO A 380 -3.86 26.82 9.99
N LYS A 381 -3.15 27.84 9.46
CA LYS A 381 -2.77 29.03 10.23
C LYS A 381 -3.98 29.70 10.88
N HIS A 382 -5.09 29.84 10.16
CA HIS A 382 -6.31 30.47 10.69
C HIS A 382 -6.93 29.69 11.86
N LEU A 383 -6.84 28.35 11.88
CA LEU A 383 -7.29 27.56 13.03
C LEU A 383 -6.35 27.74 14.22
N LYS A 384 -5.03 27.80 13.99
CA LYS A 384 -4.04 28.11 15.05
C LYS A 384 -4.22 29.49 15.66
N GLU A 385 -4.51 30.50 14.84
CA GLU A 385 -4.81 31.85 15.34
C GLU A 385 -6.13 31.91 16.11
N LYS A 386 -7.13 31.13 15.69
CA LYS A 386 -8.45 31.09 16.33
C LYS A 386 -8.48 30.28 17.63
N PHE A 387 -7.85 29.11 17.65
CA PHE A 387 -7.98 28.14 18.74
C PHE A 387 -6.77 28.14 19.69
N GLY A 388 -5.60 28.61 19.24
CA GLY A 388 -4.37 28.55 20.03
C GLY A 388 -4.05 27.13 20.49
N GLU A 389 -3.80 26.96 21.79
CA GLU A 389 -3.56 25.66 22.43
C GLU A 389 -4.85 25.06 23.04
N ASN A 390 -6.00 25.24 22.37
CA ASN A 390 -7.27 24.63 22.77
C ASN A 390 -7.62 23.43 21.87
N TRP A 391 -7.11 22.24 22.23
CA TRP A 391 -7.32 20.99 21.48
C TRP A 391 -8.78 20.56 21.32
N ALA A 392 -9.62 20.82 22.32
CA ALA A 392 -11.05 20.51 22.22
C ALA A 392 -11.70 21.24 21.04
N MET A 393 -11.34 22.52 20.82
CA MET A 393 -11.85 23.28 19.67
C MET A 393 -11.40 22.72 18.31
N TYR A 394 -10.19 22.16 18.21
CA TYR A 394 -9.76 21.45 17.00
C TYR A 394 -10.55 20.17 16.80
N GLU A 395 -10.71 19.37 17.85
CA GLU A 395 -11.45 18.13 17.78
C GLU A 395 -12.93 18.37 17.39
N ASP A 396 -13.56 19.36 18.00
CA ASP A 396 -14.94 19.77 17.71
C ASP A 396 -15.05 20.31 16.27
N TYR A 397 -14.07 21.08 15.79
CA TYR A 397 -14.02 21.49 14.38
C TYR A 397 -14.03 20.28 13.43
N TYR A 398 -13.27 19.23 13.71
CA TYR A 398 -13.32 18.03 12.87
C TYR A 398 -14.67 17.30 13.00
N LYS A 399 -15.23 17.17 14.22
CA LYS A 399 -16.53 16.52 14.46
C LYS A 399 -17.66 17.21 13.69
N GLU A 400 -17.74 18.54 13.79
CA GLU A 400 -18.78 19.35 13.18
C GLU A 400 -18.69 19.41 11.65
N ASN A 401 -17.49 19.25 11.09
CA ASN A 401 -17.24 19.49 9.66
C ASN A 401 -16.91 18.23 8.85
N MET A 402 -16.86 17.04 9.46
CA MET A 402 -16.44 15.78 8.82
C MET A 402 -17.16 15.48 7.50
N ASP A 403 -18.46 15.81 7.44
CA ASP A 403 -19.32 15.54 6.28
C ASP A 403 -19.20 16.58 5.16
N TYR A 404 -18.52 17.70 5.43
CA TYR A 404 -18.41 18.85 4.55
C TYR A 404 -16.99 19.10 4.06
N PHE A 405 -15.98 18.40 4.58
CA PHE A 405 -14.62 18.54 4.08
C PHE A 405 -14.51 18.14 2.60
N TYR A 406 -13.79 18.95 1.83
CA TYR A 406 -13.46 18.68 0.44
C TYR A 406 -11.99 19.06 0.17
N PRO A 407 -11.36 18.48 -0.87
CA PRO A 407 -9.95 18.70 -1.15
C PRO A 407 -9.70 20.11 -1.68
N ILE A 408 -8.66 20.77 -1.17
CA ILE A 408 -8.12 21.98 -1.78
C ILE A 408 -6.89 21.59 -2.60
N PRO A 409 -6.79 21.98 -3.88
CA PRO A 409 -5.56 21.80 -4.63
C PRO A 409 -4.43 22.63 -3.99
N ASP A 410 -3.49 21.96 -3.33
CA ASP A 410 -2.17 22.51 -3.02
C ASP A 410 -1.11 21.46 -3.41
N GLU A 411 -0.11 21.90 -4.16
CA GLU A 411 0.97 21.06 -4.67
C GLU A 411 1.97 20.65 -3.57
N ARG A 412 1.88 21.23 -2.36
CA ARG A 412 2.91 21.01 -1.32
C ARG A 412 2.56 19.97 -0.24
N TYR A 413 1.29 19.81 0.17
CA TYR A 413 0.95 18.94 1.31
C TYR A 413 -0.31 18.08 1.10
N THR A 414 -0.25 16.83 1.57
CA THR A 414 -1.26 15.75 1.50
C THR A 414 -2.52 15.94 2.37
N TYR A 415 -2.67 17.05 3.08
CA TYR A 415 -3.67 17.18 4.15
C TYR A 415 -4.55 18.41 4.05
N TRP A 416 -4.43 19.22 2.99
CA TRP A 416 -5.21 20.43 2.92
C TRP A 416 -6.64 20.16 2.44
N SER A 417 -7.56 20.31 3.38
CA SER A 417 -9.01 20.21 3.16
C SER A 417 -9.64 21.53 3.60
N ALA A 418 -10.71 21.94 2.94
CA ALA A 418 -11.57 23.02 3.43
C ALA A 418 -12.94 22.46 3.75
N VAL A 419 -13.66 23.17 4.63
CA VAL A 419 -15.10 22.97 4.79
C VAL A 419 -15.78 23.53 3.54
N ASP A 420 -16.61 22.72 2.89
CA ASP A 420 -17.51 23.22 1.85
C ASP A 420 -18.66 23.97 2.51
N GLU A 421 -18.54 25.29 2.58
CA GLU A 421 -19.57 26.17 3.14
C GLU A 421 -20.89 26.12 2.35
N ASP A 422 -20.87 25.77 1.05
CA ASP A 422 -22.11 25.60 0.28
C ASP A 422 -22.85 24.33 0.75
N ALA A 423 -22.14 23.20 0.88
CA ALA A 423 -22.71 21.95 1.36
C ALA A 423 -23.19 22.07 2.82
N LYS A 424 -22.39 22.74 3.66
CA LYS A 424 -22.71 23.00 5.06
C LYS A 424 -23.93 23.90 5.22
N ALA A 425 -24.04 24.97 4.43
CA ALA A 425 -25.21 25.86 4.44
C ALA A 425 -26.51 25.15 4.00
N LEU A 426 -26.41 24.12 3.16
CA LEU A 426 -27.56 23.27 2.81
C LEU A 426 -27.85 22.19 3.86
N GLY A 427 -26.92 21.93 4.78
CA GLY A 427 -27.04 20.82 5.75
C GLY A 427 -26.98 19.44 5.09
N ILE A 428 -26.40 19.33 3.89
CA ILE A 428 -26.33 18.07 3.13
C ILE A 428 -24.87 17.65 2.99
N ALA A 429 -24.52 16.48 3.54
CA ALA A 429 -23.19 15.90 3.41
C ALA A 429 -22.79 15.73 1.93
N ASN A 430 -21.50 15.90 1.63
CA ASN A 430 -21.03 15.86 0.25
C ASN A 430 -21.21 14.50 -0.46
N ASN A 431 -21.22 13.42 0.32
CA ASN A 431 -21.44 12.03 -0.12
C ASN A 431 -22.92 11.63 -0.12
N ASN A 432 -23.83 12.54 0.24
CA ASN A 432 -25.27 12.34 0.10
C ASN A 432 -25.76 12.86 -1.25
N ILE A 433 -26.24 11.95 -2.11
CA ILE A 433 -26.69 12.26 -3.49
C ILE A 433 -27.76 13.36 -3.57
N LYS A 434 -28.49 13.62 -2.48
CA LYS A 434 -29.45 14.73 -2.38
C LYS A 434 -28.81 16.09 -2.62
N ILE A 435 -27.49 16.24 -2.45
CA ILE A 435 -26.78 17.48 -2.72
C ILE A 435 -26.89 17.88 -4.20
N LEU A 436 -26.83 16.90 -5.11
CA LEU A 436 -27.00 17.12 -6.54
C LEU A 436 -28.46 17.46 -6.86
N GLU A 437 -29.41 16.67 -6.35
CA GLU A 437 -30.85 16.90 -6.55
C GLU A 437 -31.30 18.30 -6.06
N THR A 438 -30.77 18.74 -4.92
CA THR A 438 -31.02 20.06 -4.34
C THR A 438 -30.44 21.16 -5.22
N ALA A 439 -29.18 21.03 -5.66
CA ALA A 439 -28.55 22.01 -6.53
C ALA A 439 -29.26 22.12 -7.89
N ILE A 440 -29.70 21.00 -8.49
CA ILE A 440 -30.47 21.01 -9.74
C ILE A 440 -31.80 21.74 -9.54
N THR A 441 -32.49 21.49 -8.42
CA THR A 441 -33.75 22.16 -8.08
C THR A 441 -33.57 23.66 -7.89
N MET A 442 -32.52 24.08 -7.18
CA MET A 442 -32.14 25.49 -7.00
C MET A 442 -31.91 26.17 -8.34
N LEU A 443 -31.14 25.52 -9.23
CA LEU A 443 -30.86 26.02 -10.57
C LEU A 443 -32.13 26.16 -11.42
N ALA A 444 -33.05 25.19 -11.35
CA ALA A 444 -34.34 25.22 -12.06
C ALA A 444 -35.25 26.36 -11.59
N LYS A 445 -35.25 26.64 -10.28
CA LYS A 445 -36.06 27.70 -9.66
C LYS A 445 -35.41 29.09 -9.72
N LYS A 446 -34.18 29.19 -10.27
CA LYS A 446 -33.34 30.40 -10.21
C LYS A 446 -33.07 30.90 -8.78
N ASP A 447 -33.15 30.01 -7.79
CA ASP A 447 -32.81 30.28 -6.38
C ASP A 447 -31.33 29.97 -6.16
N ARG A 448 -30.57 30.90 -5.56
CA ARG A 448 -29.14 30.73 -5.21
C ARG A 448 -28.33 30.07 -6.35
N THR A 449 -28.59 30.53 -7.57
CA THR A 449 -28.08 29.96 -8.83
C THR A 449 -26.56 29.72 -8.83
N GLU A 450 -25.78 30.65 -8.27
CA GLU A 450 -24.32 30.52 -8.24
C GLU A 450 -23.84 29.43 -7.26
N MET A 451 -24.50 29.25 -6.12
CA MET A 451 -24.23 28.15 -5.20
C MET A 451 -24.52 26.80 -5.87
N ALA A 452 -25.68 26.69 -6.54
CA ALA A 452 -26.04 25.49 -7.28
C ALA A 452 -25.00 25.11 -8.34
N LYS A 453 -24.53 26.08 -9.14
CA LYS A 453 -23.47 25.87 -10.13
C LYS A 453 -22.16 25.41 -9.50
N ARG A 454 -21.75 26.02 -8.39
CA ARG A 454 -20.52 25.61 -7.66
C ARG A 454 -20.62 24.17 -7.18
N ILE A 455 -21.72 23.79 -6.54
CA ILE A 455 -21.96 22.41 -6.05
C ILE A 455 -21.90 21.41 -7.20
N LEU A 456 -22.63 21.65 -8.30
CA LEU A 456 -22.67 20.73 -9.43
C LEU A 456 -21.29 20.55 -10.09
N LYS A 457 -20.54 21.65 -10.26
CA LYS A 457 -19.17 21.62 -10.80
C LYS A 457 -18.17 20.94 -9.85
N ARG A 458 -18.33 21.13 -8.54
CA ARG A 458 -17.46 20.56 -7.51
C ARG A 458 -17.63 19.04 -7.44
N TYR A 459 -18.87 18.57 -7.43
CA TYR A 459 -19.21 17.18 -7.12
C TYR A 459 -19.49 16.28 -8.34
N THR A 460 -19.34 16.77 -9.55
CA THR A 460 -19.48 15.96 -10.78
C THR A 460 -18.37 16.27 -11.77
N ASN A 461 -18.23 15.44 -12.82
CA ASN A 461 -17.35 15.72 -13.96
C ASN A 461 -18.10 16.35 -15.14
N GLU A 462 -19.37 16.70 -14.95
CA GLU A 462 -20.24 17.22 -16.00
C GLU A 462 -20.16 18.74 -16.09
N THR A 463 -20.46 19.28 -17.27
CA THR A 463 -20.37 20.72 -17.56
C THR A 463 -21.62 21.25 -18.26
N PHE A 464 -22.80 20.81 -17.84
CA PHE A 464 -24.06 21.26 -18.44
C PHE A 464 -24.37 22.72 -18.08
N SER A 465 -25.00 23.43 -19.02
CA SER A 465 -25.27 24.86 -18.89
C SER A 465 -26.67 25.14 -18.33
N THR A 466 -27.61 24.20 -18.48
CA THR A 466 -29.02 24.40 -18.12
C THR A 466 -29.52 23.41 -17.08
N ALA A 467 -30.50 23.82 -16.27
CA ALA A 467 -31.14 22.93 -15.29
C ALA A 467 -31.76 21.68 -15.94
N LYS A 468 -32.29 21.81 -17.16
CA LYS A 468 -32.92 20.70 -17.91
C LYS A 468 -31.91 19.61 -18.28
N GLU A 469 -30.72 20.00 -18.71
CA GLU A 469 -29.63 19.05 -19.02
C GLU A 469 -29.16 18.33 -17.75
N TRP A 470 -28.93 19.07 -16.66
CA TRP A 470 -28.58 18.48 -15.37
C TRP A 470 -29.64 17.49 -14.87
N GLN A 471 -30.92 17.86 -14.94
CA GLN A 471 -32.02 16.99 -14.53
C GLN A 471 -32.10 15.72 -15.38
N LYS A 472 -31.91 15.84 -16.69
CA LYS A 472 -31.89 14.70 -17.62
C LYS A 472 -30.75 13.74 -17.26
N TRP A 473 -29.54 14.26 -17.09
CA TRP A 473 -28.38 13.44 -16.71
C TRP A 473 -28.59 12.77 -15.35
N PHE A 474 -29.07 13.51 -14.35
CA PHE A 474 -29.28 12.97 -13.02
C PHE A 474 -30.33 11.85 -13.03
N ASN A 475 -31.46 12.06 -13.70
CA ASN A 475 -32.52 11.04 -13.79
C ASN A 475 -32.04 9.77 -14.49
N SER A 476 -31.25 9.90 -15.55
CA SER A 476 -30.69 8.75 -16.27
C SER A 476 -29.66 7.97 -15.46
N ASN A 477 -28.93 8.64 -14.57
CA ASN A 477 -27.76 8.07 -13.90
C ASN A 477 -27.92 7.86 -12.38
N LYS A 478 -28.99 8.36 -11.72
CA LYS A 478 -29.13 8.39 -10.24
C LYS A 478 -28.79 7.06 -9.56
N LYS A 479 -29.20 5.93 -10.15
CA LYS A 479 -28.96 4.57 -9.63
C LYS A 479 -27.51 4.08 -9.79
N LYS A 480 -26.75 4.72 -10.66
CA LYS A 480 -25.35 4.40 -11.01
C LYS A 480 -24.36 5.42 -10.45
N LEU A 481 -24.82 6.46 -9.75
CA LEU A 481 -23.92 7.46 -9.18
C LEU A 481 -23.26 6.91 -7.92
N TYR A 482 -21.94 6.90 -7.92
CA TYR A 482 -21.09 6.52 -6.79
C TYR A 482 -20.23 7.71 -6.38
N PHE A 483 -20.23 8.05 -5.09
CA PHE A 483 -19.36 9.10 -4.56
C PHE A 483 -17.97 8.53 -4.27
N SER A 484 -16.95 9.03 -4.98
CA SER A 484 -15.56 8.63 -4.81
C SER A 484 -14.74 9.79 -4.24
N GLU A 485 -14.26 9.62 -3.00
CA GLU A 485 -13.29 10.54 -2.39
C GLU A 485 -11.98 10.56 -3.17
N GLY A 486 -11.50 9.40 -3.60
CA GLY A 486 -10.25 9.25 -4.35
C GLY A 486 -10.25 9.92 -5.72
N ASP A 487 -11.43 10.07 -6.34
CA ASP A 487 -11.64 10.79 -7.61
C ASP A 487 -11.86 12.30 -7.42
N GLY A 488 -11.41 12.86 -6.28
CA GLY A 488 -11.56 14.28 -5.99
C GLY A 488 -12.91 14.64 -5.38
N PHE A 489 -13.48 13.73 -4.59
CA PHE A 489 -14.78 13.90 -3.93
C PHE A 489 -15.87 14.15 -4.96
N LYS A 490 -16.06 13.23 -5.91
CA LYS A 490 -17.02 13.37 -7.02
C LYS A 490 -17.97 12.19 -7.12
N TYR A 491 -19.19 12.47 -7.54
CA TYR A 491 -20.10 11.45 -8.07
C TYR A 491 -19.68 11.09 -9.48
N ILE A 492 -19.30 9.83 -9.65
CA ILE A 492 -18.99 9.22 -10.95
C ILE A 492 -20.12 8.27 -11.34
N VAL A 493 -20.34 8.11 -12.65
CA VAL A 493 -21.30 7.14 -13.18
C VAL A 493 -20.58 5.81 -13.33
N ILE A 494 -21.01 4.78 -12.58
CA ILE A 494 -20.50 3.42 -12.76
C ILE A 494 -21.14 2.79 -14.03
N PRO A 495 -20.40 1.98 -14.81
CA PRO A 495 -20.89 1.35 -16.04
C PRO A 495 -22.19 0.56 -15.88
#